data_AF-A0A9X3NDP8-F1
#
_entry.id   AF-A0A9X3NDP8-F1
#
_cell.length_a   1.000
_cell.length_b   1.000
_cell.length_c   1.000
_cell.angle_alpha   90.00
_cell.angle_beta   90.00
_cell.angle_gamma   90.00
#
_symmetry.space_group_name_H-M   'P 1'
#
loop_
_entity.id
_entity.type
_entity.pdbx_description
1 polymer ?
#
loop_
_entity_poly.entity_id
_entity_poly.type
_entity_poly.pdbx_seq_one_letter_code
_entity_poly.pdbx_strand_id
1 'polypeptide(L)'
;MSALKQPVPDDPGDVPLPRAIPMTVFSQLRPWRTWLQEWFLRFSRLSASAGIRELSFIHFVRFAIVRRLPDGRRLRHPILLFESNYNGSFENYIDTFSESVPKHMKLFWGTSYGFPGPLPCTPFKRYIDANEFKIDHYYRAYPDASVTMIVSALALDEPHERFYRHAEQLTPDEFRRAYDAFLTDHQGQL
;
A
#
# COMPACT_ATOMS: atom_id res chain seq x y z
N MET A 1 -14.72 -31.89 20.62
CA MET A 1 -15.04 -32.08 19.19
C MET A 1 -15.14 -30.71 18.56
N SER A 2 -14.01 -30.24 18.04
CA SER A 2 -13.84 -28.87 17.51
C SER A 2 -14.16 -28.91 16.01
N ALA A 3 -15.20 -28.20 15.59
CA ALA A 3 -15.52 -28.02 14.19
C ALA A 3 -14.49 -27.05 13.58
N LEU A 4 -13.54 -27.61 12.84
CA LEU A 4 -12.66 -26.86 11.95
C LEU A 4 -13.53 -26.15 10.91
N LYS A 5 -13.58 -24.82 10.99
CA LYS A 5 -14.17 -23.96 9.97
C LYS A 5 -13.32 -24.15 8.70
N GLN A 6 -13.86 -24.88 7.73
CA GLN A 6 -13.19 -25.09 6.44
C GLN A 6 -13.03 -23.74 5.72
N PRO A 7 -11.92 -23.51 5.01
CA PRO A 7 -11.79 -22.33 4.15
C PRO A 7 -12.85 -22.41 3.04
N VAL A 8 -13.50 -21.28 2.78
CA VAL A 8 -14.44 -21.11 1.67
C VAL A 8 -13.67 -21.38 0.36
N PRO A 9 -14.17 -22.21 -0.56
CA PRO A 9 -13.47 -22.49 -1.81
C PRO A 9 -13.43 -21.24 -2.68
N ASP A 10 -12.27 -20.92 -3.25
CA ASP A 10 -12.14 -19.90 -4.29
C ASP A 10 -12.97 -20.33 -5.52
N ASP A 11 -13.91 -19.47 -5.93
CA ASP A 11 -14.77 -19.65 -7.10
C ASP A 11 -13.92 -19.50 -8.39
N PRO A 12 -13.98 -20.41 -9.39
CA PRO A 12 -13.09 -20.38 -10.56
C PRO A 12 -13.40 -19.26 -11.57
N GLY A 13 -14.24 -18.27 -11.21
CA GLY A 13 -14.55 -17.08 -12.01
C GLY A 13 -13.90 -15.78 -11.54
N ASP A 14 -13.13 -15.80 -10.45
CA ASP A 14 -12.52 -14.62 -9.84
C ASP A 14 -11.32 -14.12 -10.67
N VAL A 15 -11.55 -13.18 -11.60
CA VAL A 15 -10.53 -12.16 -11.86
C VAL A 15 -10.33 -11.46 -10.52
N PRO A 16 -9.16 -11.56 -9.85
CA PRO A 16 -9.04 -11.05 -8.49
C PRO A 16 -9.33 -9.56 -8.52
N LEU A 17 -10.49 -9.16 -7.99
CA LEU A 17 -10.84 -7.76 -7.82
C LEU A 17 -9.69 -7.09 -7.03
N PRO A 18 -9.37 -5.82 -7.30
CA PRO A 18 -8.25 -5.14 -6.65
C PRO A 18 -8.61 -4.84 -5.19
N ARG A 19 -8.54 -5.86 -4.34
CA ARG A 19 -8.83 -5.80 -2.91
C ARG A 19 -7.62 -5.23 -2.19
N ALA A 20 -7.85 -4.32 -1.24
CA ALA A 20 -6.80 -3.83 -0.35
C ALA A 20 -6.42 -4.92 0.66
N ILE A 21 -5.14 -5.26 0.73
CA ILE A 21 -4.56 -6.22 1.66
C ILE A 21 -3.70 -5.46 2.68
N PRO A 22 -3.95 -5.63 3.98
CA PRO A 22 -3.09 -5.06 5.00
C PRO A 22 -1.90 -6.00 5.26
N MET A 23 -0.77 -5.40 5.61
CA MET A 23 0.41 -6.12 6.07
C MET A 23 1.04 -5.34 7.20
N THR A 24 1.30 -6.03 8.31
CA THR A 24 1.98 -5.47 9.47
C THR A 24 3.18 -6.32 9.81
N VAL A 25 4.38 -5.74 9.82
CA VAL A 25 5.64 -6.44 10.05
C VAL A 25 6.34 -5.82 11.24
N PHE A 26 6.78 -6.67 12.16
CA PHE A 26 7.54 -6.28 13.34
C PHE A 26 8.97 -6.78 13.24
N SER A 27 9.92 -5.88 13.06
CA SER A 27 11.33 -6.22 12.95
C SER A 27 12.11 -5.71 14.15
N GLN A 28 12.79 -6.59 14.88
CA GLN A 28 13.64 -6.17 15.99
C GLN A 28 14.89 -5.43 15.48
N LEU A 29 15.20 -4.28 16.07
CA LEU A 29 16.33 -3.44 15.72
C LEU A 29 17.54 -3.66 16.62
N ARG A 30 18.73 -3.51 16.04
CA ARG A 30 19.99 -3.42 16.79
C ARG A 30 20.06 -2.08 17.53
N PRO A 31 20.08 -2.06 18.87
CA PRO A 31 19.89 -0.83 19.64
C PRO A 31 20.95 0.25 19.36
N TRP A 32 22.19 -0.16 19.09
CA TRP A 32 23.32 0.76 18.84
C TRP A 32 23.33 1.40 17.44
N ARG A 33 22.43 1.02 16.53
CA ARG A 33 22.36 1.60 15.17
C ARG A 33 21.03 2.28 14.84
N THR A 34 20.13 2.40 15.82
CA THR A 34 18.79 2.97 15.58
C THR A 34 18.80 4.45 15.17
N TRP A 35 19.85 5.21 15.52
CA TRP A 35 19.99 6.61 15.15
C TRP A 35 20.02 6.85 13.62
N LEU A 36 20.59 5.91 12.84
CA LEU A 36 20.62 6.00 11.37
C LEU A 36 19.21 5.91 10.78
N GLN A 37 18.39 4.99 11.31
CA GLN A 37 17.02 4.79 10.86
C GLN A 37 16.11 5.93 11.30
N GLU A 38 16.33 6.47 12.50
CA GLU A 38 15.60 7.65 12.96
C GLU A 38 15.89 8.89 12.15
N TRP A 39 17.17 9.12 11.86
CA TRP A 39 17.59 10.21 10.99
C TRP A 39 16.88 10.05 9.65
N PHE A 40 16.99 8.89 9.02
CA PHE A 40 16.29 8.64 7.76
C PHE A 40 14.77 8.81 7.84
N LEU A 41 14.09 8.28 8.86
CA LEU A 41 12.64 8.44 9.04
C LEU A 41 12.21 9.90 9.19
N ARG A 42 13.06 10.73 9.80
CA ARG A 42 12.81 12.18 9.90
C ARG A 42 12.99 12.87 8.55
N PHE A 43 14.01 12.48 7.78
CA PHE A 43 14.29 13.08 6.47
C PHE A 43 13.42 12.53 5.34
N SER A 44 12.94 11.30 5.41
CA SER A 44 12.06 10.70 4.39
C SER A 44 10.68 11.36 4.38
N ARG A 45 10.23 11.92 5.51
CA ARG A 45 9.05 12.81 5.57
C ARG A 45 9.19 14.05 4.69
N LEU A 46 10.41 14.45 4.35
CA LEU A 46 10.70 15.59 3.47
C LEU A 46 10.86 15.18 2.00
N SER A 47 10.92 13.88 1.68
CA SER A 47 11.28 13.35 0.36
C SER A 47 10.26 12.34 -0.21
N ALA A 48 9.00 12.40 0.21
CA ALA A 48 7.98 11.41 -0.15
C ALA A 48 7.49 11.46 -1.62
N SER A 49 8.23 12.07 -2.55
CA SER A 49 7.76 12.36 -3.92
C SER A 49 8.52 11.70 -5.07
N ALA A 50 9.54 10.86 -4.83
CA ALA A 50 10.31 10.25 -5.91
C ALA A 50 9.95 8.77 -6.13
N GLY A 51 9.15 8.48 -7.18
CA GLY A 51 8.87 7.11 -7.67
C GLY A 51 7.40 6.66 -7.69
N ILE A 52 6.46 7.60 -7.82
CA ILE A 52 5.02 7.40 -7.48
C ILE A 52 4.27 6.45 -8.43
N ARG A 53 4.66 6.33 -9.71
CA ARG A 53 3.86 5.55 -10.68
C ARG A 53 3.92 4.03 -10.45
N GLU A 54 5.09 3.49 -10.15
CA GLU A 54 5.31 2.05 -9.97
C GLU A 54 4.79 1.55 -8.61
N LEU A 55 4.51 2.46 -7.67
CA LEU A 55 3.95 2.18 -6.35
C LEU A 55 2.47 2.56 -6.24
N SER A 56 1.79 2.80 -7.37
CA SER A 56 0.39 3.26 -7.42
C SER A 56 -0.63 2.29 -6.81
N PHE A 57 -0.26 1.02 -6.61
CA PHE A 57 -1.08 0.04 -5.90
C PHE A 57 -0.99 0.16 -4.37
N ILE A 58 -0.12 1.02 -3.84
CA ILE A 58 0.06 1.22 -2.40
C ILE A 58 -0.91 2.31 -1.93
N HIS A 59 -1.87 1.93 -1.08
CA HIS A 59 -2.81 2.86 -0.43
C HIS A 59 -2.08 3.68 0.63
N PHE A 60 -1.27 3.00 1.43
CA PHE A 60 -0.67 3.56 2.62
C PHE A 60 0.56 2.76 3.01
N VAL A 61 1.63 3.46 3.41
CA VAL A 61 2.80 2.86 4.03
C VAL A 61 3.21 3.70 5.24
N ARG A 62 3.50 3.02 6.34
CA ARG A 62 3.98 3.63 7.57
C ARG A 62 5.17 2.86 8.12
N PHE A 63 6.13 3.63 8.58
CA PHE A 63 7.25 3.15 9.37
C PHE A 63 7.25 3.85 10.73
N ALA A 64 7.40 3.09 11.80
CA ALA A 64 7.55 3.63 13.15
C ALA A 64 8.57 2.82 13.94
N ILE A 65 9.28 3.48 14.86
CA ILE A 65 10.19 2.83 15.79
C ILE A 65 9.57 2.85 17.18
N VAL A 66 9.24 1.67 17.71
CA VAL A 66 8.70 1.49 19.05
C VAL A 66 9.85 1.19 20.01
N ARG A 67 10.05 2.07 21.00
CA ARG A 67 11.08 1.91 22.04
C ARG A 67 10.52 1.69 23.43
N ARG A 68 9.29 2.11 23.65
CA ARG A 68 8.59 1.99 24.91
C ARG A 68 7.21 1.42 24.64
N LEU A 69 6.77 0.54 25.51
CA LEU A 69 5.41 0.04 25.52
C LEU A 69 4.47 1.09 26.14
N PRO A 70 3.15 0.95 25.95
CA PRO A 70 2.17 1.89 26.52
C PRO A 70 2.28 2.06 28.04
N ASP A 71 2.74 1.03 28.75
CA ASP A 71 3.01 1.04 30.19
C ASP A 71 4.32 1.75 30.59
N GLY A 72 5.04 2.36 29.64
CA GLY A 72 6.28 3.11 29.85
C GLY A 72 7.55 2.27 29.87
N ARG A 73 7.46 0.93 29.89
CA ARG A 73 8.63 0.04 29.91
C ARG A 73 9.46 0.20 28.63
N ARG A 74 10.76 0.38 28.79
CA ARG A 74 11.70 0.50 27.67
C ARG A 74 12.08 -0.88 27.15
N LEU A 75 11.98 -1.06 25.84
CA LEU A 75 12.39 -2.28 25.16
C LEU A 75 13.91 -2.36 25.09
N ARG A 76 14.46 -3.55 25.39
CA ARG A 76 15.90 -3.85 25.21
C ARG A 76 16.32 -3.72 23.75
N HIS A 77 15.45 -4.18 22.85
CA HIS A 77 15.58 -4.04 21.40
C HIS A 77 14.39 -3.23 20.88
N PRO A 78 14.62 -2.04 20.31
CA PRO A 78 13.55 -1.30 19.65
C PRO A 78 12.93 -2.13 18.53
N ILE A 79 11.66 -1.89 18.23
CA ILE A 79 10.94 -2.58 17.17
C ILE A 79 10.69 -1.60 16.03
N LEU A 80 11.05 -1.97 14.81
CA LEU A 80 10.57 -1.33 13.60
C LEU A 80 9.21 -1.92 13.27
N LEU A 81 8.18 -1.09 13.37
CA LEU A 81 6.86 -1.35 12.85
C LEU A 81 6.82 -0.87 11.40
N PHE A 82 6.50 -1.79 10.49
CA PHE A 82 6.14 -1.47 9.13
C PHE A 82 4.69 -1.89 8.91
N GLU A 83 3.90 -0.97 8.40
CA GLU A 83 2.49 -1.18 8.08
C GLU A 83 2.28 -0.74 6.63
N SER A 84 1.62 -1.56 5.84
CA SER A 84 1.32 -1.28 4.44
C SER A 84 -0.06 -1.78 4.08
N ASN A 85 -0.79 -0.99 3.29
CA ASN A 85 -2.04 -1.37 2.65
C ASN A 85 -1.85 -1.29 1.14
N TYR A 86 -2.07 -2.37 0.42
CA TYR A 86 -1.77 -2.45 -1.00
C TYR A 86 -2.80 -3.27 -1.79
N ASN A 87 -2.84 -3.10 -3.11
CA ASN A 87 -3.58 -3.98 -4.01
C ASN A 87 -2.64 -5.03 -4.63
N GLY A 88 -3.13 -6.25 -4.84
CA GLY A 88 -2.40 -7.33 -5.50
C GLY A 88 -1.91 -8.42 -4.54
N SER A 89 -1.08 -9.34 -5.03
CA SER A 89 -0.54 -10.45 -4.23
C SER A 89 0.67 -10.02 -3.41
N PHE A 90 0.88 -10.68 -2.26
CA PHE A 90 2.09 -10.50 -1.44
C PHE A 90 3.38 -10.69 -2.25
N GLU A 91 3.42 -11.72 -3.10
CA GLU A 91 4.58 -12.05 -3.92
C GLU A 91 4.96 -10.90 -4.86
N ASN A 92 3.99 -10.39 -5.63
CA ASN A 92 4.23 -9.29 -6.57
C ASN A 92 4.54 -8.00 -5.82
N TYR A 93 3.86 -7.75 -4.70
CA TYR A 93 4.09 -6.57 -3.87
C TYR A 93 5.55 -6.50 -3.38
N ILE A 94 6.06 -7.57 -2.77
CA ILE A 94 7.42 -7.57 -2.23
C ILE A 94 8.47 -7.56 -3.35
N ASP A 95 8.23 -8.22 -4.49
CA ASP A 95 9.14 -8.17 -5.63
C ASP A 95 9.27 -6.75 -6.17
N THR A 96 8.15 -6.10 -6.51
CA THR A 96 8.16 -4.71 -7.00
C THR A 96 8.80 -3.77 -5.97
N PHE A 97 8.50 -3.93 -4.67
CA PHE A 97 9.09 -3.08 -3.65
C PHE A 97 10.60 -3.29 -3.50
N SER A 98 11.08 -4.53 -3.65
CA SER A 98 12.50 -4.88 -3.56
C SER A 98 13.29 -4.40 -4.77
N GLU A 99 12.69 -4.43 -5.96
CA GLU A 99 13.30 -4.04 -7.22
C GLU A 99 13.27 -2.53 -7.44
N SER A 100 12.14 -1.87 -7.18
CA SER A 100 11.96 -0.44 -7.43
C SER A 100 12.68 0.43 -6.39
N VAL A 101 12.78 -0.01 -5.12
CA VAL A 101 13.35 0.81 -4.04
C VAL A 101 14.36 0.10 -3.11
N PRO A 102 15.34 -0.68 -3.62
CA PRO A 102 16.26 -1.47 -2.80
C PRO A 102 17.10 -0.62 -1.82
N LYS A 103 17.46 0.61 -2.22
CA LYS A 103 18.22 1.54 -1.37
C LYS A 103 17.41 1.96 -0.14
N HIS A 104 16.13 2.29 -0.33
CA HIS A 104 15.22 2.65 0.76
C HIS A 104 14.98 1.45 1.68
N MET A 105 14.82 0.25 1.11
CA MET A 105 14.65 -0.99 1.89
C MET A 105 15.83 -1.26 2.81
N LYS A 106 17.05 -1.14 2.27
CA LYS A 106 18.27 -1.28 3.06
C LYS A 106 18.36 -0.22 4.17
N LEU A 107 17.80 0.96 3.95
CA LEU A 107 17.84 2.04 4.93
C LEU A 107 16.81 1.85 6.05
N PHE A 108 15.63 1.30 5.76
CA PHE A 108 14.64 0.93 6.77
C PHE A 108 15.04 -0.33 7.55
N TRP A 109 15.37 -1.44 6.88
CA TRP A 109 15.61 -2.75 7.52
C TRP A 109 17.08 -3.12 7.73
N GLY A 110 18.04 -2.37 7.20
CA GLY A 110 19.48 -2.74 7.26
C GLY A 110 20.08 -2.85 8.67
N THR A 111 19.34 -2.39 9.66
CA THR A 111 19.72 -2.41 11.09
C THR A 111 18.88 -3.41 11.88
N SER A 112 17.88 -4.03 11.25
CA SER A 112 17.06 -5.10 11.82
C SER A 112 17.85 -6.41 11.96
N TYR A 113 17.54 -7.18 12.99
CA TYR A 113 18.07 -8.54 13.13
C TYR A 113 17.48 -9.44 12.05
N GLY A 114 18.30 -10.33 11.49
CA GLY A 114 17.87 -11.33 10.50
C GLY A 114 17.56 -10.79 9.10
N PHE A 115 17.66 -9.48 8.86
CA PHE A 115 17.41 -8.91 7.53
C PHE A 115 18.44 -9.42 6.52
N PRO A 116 18.02 -10.13 5.45
CA PRO A 116 18.94 -10.75 4.49
C PRO A 116 19.44 -9.77 3.42
N GLY A 117 18.91 -8.55 3.39
CA GLY A 117 19.02 -7.64 2.25
C GLY A 117 17.71 -7.60 1.44
N PRO A 118 17.50 -6.56 0.61
CA PRO A 118 16.33 -6.46 -0.25
C PRO A 118 16.37 -7.42 -1.43
N LEU A 119 17.57 -7.76 -1.89
CA LEU A 119 17.81 -8.68 -2.99
C LEU A 119 18.81 -9.76 -2.53
N PRO A 120 18.62 -11.03 -2.92
CA PRO A 120 17.51 -11.55 -3.74
C PRO A 120 16.15 -11.54 -2.99
N CYS A 121 15.04 -11.46 -3.72
CA CYS A 121 13.71 -11.27 -3.13
C CYS A 121 13.25 -12.46 -2.28
N THR A 122 13.63 -13.70 -2.62
CA THR A 122 13.13 -14.90 -1.92
C THR A 122 13.51 -14.94 -0.43
N PRO A 123 14.78 -14.72 -0.02
CA PRO A 123 15.12 -14.55 1.39
C PRO A 123 14.36 -13.41 2.07
N PHE A 124 14.15 -12.30 1.36
CA PHE A 124 13.45 -11.14 1.93
C PHE A 124 11.96 -11.43 2.16
N LYS A 125 11.28 -12.08 1.22
CA LYS A 125 9.89 -12.56 1.41
C LYS A 125 9.77 -13.46 2.63
N ARG A 126 10.69 -14.43 2.78
CA ARG A 126 10.73 -15.29 3.97
C ARG A 126 10.96 -14.51 5.26
N TYR A 127 11.81 -13.48 5.21
CA TYR A 127 12.03 -12.59 6.34
C TYR A 127 10.75 -11.83 6.71
N ILE A 128 10.04 -11.28 5.72
CA ILE A 128 8.78 -10.58 5.95
C ILE A 128 7.73 -11.53 6.52
N ASP A 129 7.50 -12.69 5.90
CA ASP A 129 6.52 -13.68 6.36
C ASP A 129 6.78 -14.14 7.80
N ALA A 130 8.05 -14.36 8.17
CA ALA A 130 8.44 -14.74 9.53
C ALA A 130 8.26 -13.62 10.58
N ASN A 131 8.17 -12.36 10.16
CA ASN A 131 8.01 -11.19 11.03
C ASN A 131 6.63 -10.52 10.89
N GLU A 132 5.77 -11.05 10.02
CA GLU A 132 4.45 -10.52 9.76
C GLU A 132 3.48 -10.94 10.86
N PHE A 133 2.73 -9.98 11.38
CA PHE A 133 1.55 -10.24 12.17
C PHE A 133 0.37 -10.43 11.22
N LYS A 134 -0.12 -11.67 11.11
CA LYS A 134 -1.26 -12.02 10.25
C LYS A 134 -2.53 -11.43 10.86
N ILE A 135 -3.15 -10.52 10.10
CA ILE A 135 -4.37 -9.82 10.52
C ILE A 135 -5.59 -10.69 10.20
N ASP A 136 -6.40 -11.01 11.19
CA ASP A 136 -7.63 -11.80 11.01
C ASP A 136 -8.77 -11.00 10.35
N HIS A 137 -8.86 -9.71 10.70
CA HIS A 137 -9.94 -8.82 10.26
C HIS A 137 -9.41 -7.46 9.86
N TYR A 138 -9.80 -7.00 8.67
CA TYR A 138 -9.45 -5.69 8.14
C TYR A 138 -10.66 -5.06 7.47
N TYR A 139 -11.06 -3.90 8.00
CA TYR A 139 -12.17 -3.14 7.45
C TYR A 139 -11.75 -2.44 6.16
N ARG A 140 -12.61 -2.51 5.15
CA ARG A 140 -12.44 -1.85 3.85
C ARG A 140 -13.68 -1.03 3.57
N ALA A 141 -13.52 0.28 3.44
CA ALA A 141 -14.63 1.16 3.06
C ALA A 141 -15.10 0.90 1.62
N TYR A 142 -14.15 0.57 0.73
CA TYR A 142 -14.40 0.26 -0.68
C TYR A 142 -13.86 -1.14 -1.00
N PRO A 143 -14.65 -2.21 -0.79
CA PRO A 143 -14.17 -3.59 -0.95
C PRO A 143 -13.78 -3.94 -2.39
N ASP A 144 -14.40 -3.27 -3.37
CA ASP A 144 -14.30 -3.59 -4.80
C ASP A 144 -13.50 -2.54 -5.61
N ALA A 145 -12.89 -1.55 -4.94
CA ALA A 145 -12.14 -0.48 -5.61
C ALA A 145 -10.64 -0.53 -5.30
N SER A 146 -9.82 -0.33 -6.33
CA SER A 146 -8.37 -0.13 -6.19
C SER A 146 -8.03 1.31 -5.77
N VAL A 147 -6.79 1.55 -5.33
CA VAL A 147 -6.29 2.95 -5.17
C VAL A 147 -6.47 3.72 -6.46
N THR A 148 -6.10 3.13 -7.60
CA THR A 148 -6.20 3.78 -8.91
C THR A 148 -7.64 4.19 -9.19
N MET A 149 -8.61 3.30 -8.98
CA MET A 149 -10.03 3.62 -9.17
C MET A 149 -10.49 4.75 -8.27
N ILE A 150 -10.08 4.74 -6.98
CA ILE A 150 -10.45 5.79 -6.03
C ILE A 150 -9.82 7.13 -6.43
N VAL A 151 -8.53 7.15 -6.76
CA VAL A 151 -7.81 8.36 -7.17
C VAL A 151 -8.36 8.91 -8.48
N SER A 152 -8.64 8.05 -9.46
CA SER A 152 -9.26 8.46 -10.73
C SER A 152 -10.67 8.99 -10.51
N ALA A 153 -11.49 8.35 -9.67
CA ALA A 153 -12.82 8.85 -9.33
C ALA A 153 -12.76 10.22 -8.64
N LEU A 154 -11.84 10.42 -7.69
CA LEU A 154 -11.63 11.72 -7.04
C LEU A 154 -11.13 12.79 -8.02
N ALA A 155 -10.27 12.44 -8.97
CA ALA A 155 -9.82 13.36 -10.02
C ALA A 155 -10.94 13.77 -10.98
N LEU A 156 -11.92 12.88 -11.19
CA LEU A 156 -13.09 13.13 -12.04
C LEU A 156 -14.25 13.81 -11.34
N ASP A 157 -14.27 13.90 -10.01
CA ASP A 157 -15.41 14.40 -9.25
C ASP A 157 -15.86 15.80 -9.72
N GLU A 158 -14.94 16.78 -9.71
CA GLU A 158 -15.25 18.15 -10.13
C GLU A 158 -15.53 18.30 -11.64
N PRO A 159 -14.72 17.73 -12.57
CA PRO A 159 -15.05 17.74 -13.99
C PRO A 159 -16.40 17.08 -14.31
N HIS A 160 -16.71 15.94 -13.68
CA HIS A 160 -17.96 15.23 -13.88
C HIS A 160 -19.15 16.05 -13.39
N GLU A 161 -19.08 16.68 -12.21
CA GLU A 161 -20.16 17.54 -11.72
C GLU A 161 -20.39 18.73 -12.66
N ARG A 162 -19.33 19.37 -13.16
CA ARG A 162 -19.47 20.45 -14.16
C ARG A 162 -20.14 19.96 -15.45
N PHE A 163 -19.71 18.81 -15.96
CA PHE A 163 -20.32 18.20 -17.14
C PHE A 163 -21.79 17.87 -16.89
N TYR A 164 -22.12 17.26 -15.75
CA TYR A 164 -23.48 16.90 -15.35
C TYR A 164 -24.41 18.12 -15.35
N ARG A 165 -23.98 19.24 -14.73
CA ARG A 165 -24.76 20.49 -14.72
C ARG A 165 -24.94 21.10 -16.11
N HIS A 166 -23.92 21.01 -16.95
CA HIS A 166 -24.01 21.51 -18.32
C HIS A 166 -24.95 20.64 -19.17
N ALA A 167 -24.89 19.32 -19.00
CA ALA A 167 -25.63 18.33 -19.77
C ALA A 167 -27.15 18.48 -19.66
N GLU A 168 -27.67 18.95 -18.52
CA GLU A 168 -29.11 19.20 -18.32
C GLU A 168 -29.71 20.20 -19.32
N GLN A 169 -28.88 21.05 -19.93
CA GLN A 169 -29.31 22.12 -20.83
C GLN A 169 -29.12 21.77 -22.31
N LEU A 170 -28.57 20.59 -22.62
CA LEU A 170 -28.17 20.22 -23.96
C LEU A 170 -29.26 19.42 -24.68
N THR A 171 -29.39 19.65 -25.99
CA THR A 171 -30.12 18.72 -26.85
C THR A 171 -29.35 17.39 -26.99
N PRO A 172 -29.99 16.29 -27.43
CA PRO A 172 -29.31 15.00 -27.58
C PRO A 172 -28.04 15.05 -28.44
N ASP A 173 -28.03 15.82 -29.54
CA ASP A 173 -26.87 15.93 -30.43
C ASP A 173 -25.74 16.76 -29.81
N GLU A 174 -26.08 17.78 -29.03
CA GLU A 174 -25.10 18.60 -28.30
C GLU A 174 -24.50 17.83 -27.14
N PHE A 175 -25.33 17.06 -26.40
CA PHE A 175 -24.87 16.16 -25.35
C PHE A 175 -23.85 15.17 -25.88
N ARG A 176 -24.12 14.54 -27.04
CA ARG A 176 -23.19 13.58 -27.62
C ARG A 176 -21.82 14.19 -27.92
N ARG A 177 -21.79 15.38 -28.53
CA ARG A 177 -20.53 16.09 -28.80
C ARG A 177 -19.79 16.46 -27.50
N ALA A 178 -20.52 16.96 -26.50
CA ALA A 178 -19.93 17.33 -25.21
C ALA A 178 -19.39 16.12 -24.44
N TYR A 179 -20.10 14.98 -24.50
CA TYR A 179 -19.67 13.73 -23.90
C TYR A 179 -18.41 13.17 -24.56
N ASP A 180 -18.35 13.17 -25.90
CA ASP A 180 -17.18 12.69 -26.64
C ASP A 180 -15.92 13.53 -26.31
N ALA A 181 -16.09 14.85 -26.15
CA ALA A 181 -15.02 15.75 -25.71
C ALA A 181 -14.60 15.45 -24.26
N PHE A 182 -15.56 15.36 -23.34
CA PHE A 182 -15.30 15.03 -21.94
C PHE A 182 -14.55 13.70 -21.79
N LEU A 183 -15.00 12.66 -22.51
CA LEU A 183 -14.36 11.36 -22.50
C LEU A 183 -12.92 11.45 -23.03
N THR A 184 -12.71 12.16 -24.13
CA THR A 184 -11.37 12.32 -24.73
C THR A 184 -10.40 13.01 -23.77
N ASP A 185 -10.85 14.04 -23.07
CA ASP A 185 -10.03 14.84 -22.15
C ASP A 185 -9.64 14.06 -20.89
N HIS A 186 -10.47 13.11 -20.47
CA HIS A 186 -10.36 12.46 -19.16
C HIS A 186 -10.00 10.96 -19.21
N GLN A 187 -10.19 10.28 -20.34
CA GLN A 187 -9.92 8.83 -20.47
C GLN A 187 -8.46 8.43 -20.22
N GLY A 188 -7.49 9.34 -20.41
CA GLY A 188 -6.08 9.08 -20.13
C GLY A 188 -5.72 9.08 -18.64
N GLN A 189 -6.67 9.47 -17.78
CA GLN A 189 -6.53 9.55 -16.32
C GLN A 189 -7.34 8.45 -15.59
N LEU A 190 -8.14 7.70 -16.35
CA LEU A 190 -8.87 6.51 -15.93
C LEU A 190 -7.97 5.27 -15.99
#